data_AF-A0A9E0N894-F1
#
_entry.id   AF-A0A9E0N894-F1
#
_cell.length_a   1.000
_cell.length_b   1.000
_cell.length_c   1.000
_cell.angle_alpha   90.00
_cell.angle_beta   90.00
_cell.angle_gamma   90.00
#
_symmetry.space_group_name_H-M   'P 1'
#
loop_
_entity.id
_entity.type
_entity.pdbx_description
1 polymer ?
#
loop_
_entity_poly.entity_id
_entity_poly.type
_entity_poly.pdbx_seq_one_letter_code
_entity_poly.pdbx_strand_id
1 'polypeptide(L)'
;MAVTLYLSLVPVQQLPQALNFWDKAQHTLGFAALAIGGLLAYPSHARRVALGLTLLGIGIELAQALSGWRHGDWLDWLADCVGVALGVLVIQLWWSKLRQTD
;
A
#
# COMPACT_ATOMS: atom_id res chain seq x y z
N MET A 1 22.20 -6.76 -2.59
CA MET A 1 22.25 -5.37 -3.14
C MET A 1 22.39 -5.36 -4.66
N ALA A 2 23.36 -6.06 -5.26
CA ALA A 2 23.48 -6.14 -6.73
C ALA A 2 22.27 -6.80 -7.43
N VAL A 3 21.72 -7.88 -6.84
CA VAL A 3 20.49 -8.54 -7.32
C VAL A 3 19.28 -7.62 -7.25
N THR A 4 19.21 -6.78 -6.22
CA THR A 4 18.13 -5.81 -5.99
C THR A 4 18.16 -4.69 -7.04
N LEU A 5 19.36 -4.20 -7.37
CA LEU A 5 19.57 -3.21 -8.44
C LEU A 5 19.28 -3.82 -9.81
N TYR A 6 19.71 -5.07 -10.04
CA TYR A 6 19.47 -5.80 -11.27
C TYR A 6 17.97 -6.02 -11.52
N LEU A 7 17.21 -6.46 -10.52
CA LEU A 7 15.76 -6.67 -10.63
C LEU A 7 14.97 -5.34 -10.78
N SER A 8 15.53 -4.22 -10.33
CA SER A 8 14.90 -2.89 -10.47
C SER A 8 15.17 -2.22 -11.82
N LEU A 9 16.16 -2.70 -12.59
CA LEU A 9 16.60 -2.13 -13.87
C LEU A 9 16.17 -2.94 -15.10
N VAL A 10 15.62 -4.14 -14.91
CA VAL A 10 15.15 -4.98 -16.02
C VAL A 10 13.80 -4.45 -16.54
N PRO A 11 13.68 -4.14 -17.85
CA PRO A 11 12.49 -3.52 -18.42
C PRO A 11 11.32 -4.51 -18.47
N VAL A 12 10.23 -4.14 -17.79
CA VAL A 12 8.93 -4.80 -17.84
C VAL A 12 8.24 -4.45 -19.15
N GLN A 13 8.72 -5.00 -20.27
CA GLN A 13 8.08 -4.78 -21.58
C GLN A 13 7.46 -6.04 -22.19
N GLN A 14 7.46 -7.17 -21.47
CA GLN A 14 6.76 -8.39 -21.89
C GLN A 14 6.23 -9.21 -20.70
N LEU A 15 5.71 -8.56 -19.65
CA LEU A 15 5.09 -9.31 -18.55
C LEU A 15 3.62 -9.64 -18.91
N PRO A 16 3.22 -10.92 -18.88
CA PRO A 16 1.85 -11.32 -19.19
C PRO A 16 0.87 -10.62 -18.26
N GLN A 17 -0.35 -10.32 -18.73
CA GLN A 17 -1.40 -9.62 -17.99
C GLN A 17 -1.71 -10.21 -16.59
N ALA A 18 -1.29 -11.44 -16.31
CA ALA A 18 -1.31 -12.07 -14.99
C ALA A 18 -0.49 -11.31 -13.92
N LEU A 19 0.52 -10.52 -14.29
CA LEU A 19 1.35 -9.75 -13.35
C LEU A 19 0.75 -8.41 -12.94
N ASN A 20 -0.31 -7.94 -13.60
CA ASN A 20 -1.08 -6.79 -13.11
C ASN A 20 -1.76 -7.10 -11.77
N PHE A 21 -2.19 -8.35 -11.54
CA PHE A 21 -2.75 -8.74 -10.24
C PHE A 21 -1.67 -8.78 -9.15
N TRP A 22 -0.48 -9.27 -9.49
CA TRP A 22 0.64 -9.33 -8.56
C TRP A 22 1.09 -7.93 -8.13
N ASP A 23 1.14 -7.00 -9.08
CA ASP A 23 1.47 -5.60 -8.83
C ASP A 23 0.44 -4.91 -7.90
N LYS A 24 -0.86 -5.17 -8.12
CA LYS A 24 -1.95 -4.71 -7.24
C LYS A 24 -1.88 -5.34 -5.85
N ALA A 25 -1.52 -6.62 -5.77
CA ALA A 25 -1.31 -7.29 -4.50
C ALA A 25 -0.12 -6.70 -3.73
N GLN A 26 0.96 -6.32 -4.42
CA GLN A 26 2.11 -5.64 -3.80
C GLN A 26 1.72 -4.27 -3.26
N HIS A 27 0.96 -3.48 -4.01
CA HIS A 27 0.41 -2.20 -3.55
C HIS A 27 -0.46 -2.37 -2.30
N THR A 28 -1.42 -3.30 -2.36
CA THR A 28 -2.32 -3.62 -1.23
C THR A 28 -1.53 -4.04 0.01
N LEU A 29 -0.55 -4.94 -0.13
CA LEU A 29 0.27 -5.43 0.99
C LEU A 29 1.20 -4.35 1.54
N GLY A 30 1.79 -3.53 0.68
CA GLY A 30 2.65 -2.42 1.07
C GLY A 30 1.90 -1.39 1.90
N PHE A 31 0.72 -0.96 1.43
CA PHE A 31 -0.12 -0.01 2.15
C PHE A 31 -0.73 -0.60 3.42
N ALA A 32 -1.07 -1.89 3.43
CA ALA A 32 -1.49 -2.58 4.66
C ALA A 32 -0.38 -2.60 5.71
N ALA A 33 0.87 -2.91 5.31
CA ALA A 33 2.01 -2.90 6.22
C ALA A 33 2.31 -1.50 6.76
N LEU A 34 2.23 -0.46 5.92
CA LEU A 34 2.38 0.93 6.33
C LEU A 34 1.27 1.38 7.28
N ALA A 35 0.02 0.98 7.02
CA ALA A 35 -1.11 1.26 7.91
C ALA A 35 -0.91 0.59 9.28
N ILE A 36 -0.54 -0.68 9.31
CA ILE A 36 -0.25 -1.41 10.54
C ILE A 36 0.91 -0.74 11.30
N GLY A 37 2.04 -0.48 10.65
CA GLY A 37 3.19 0.17 11.27
C GLY A 37 2.88 1.58 11.78
N GLY A 38 2.13 2.38 11.00
CA GLY A 38 1.71 3.71 11.39
C GLY A 38 0.75 3.71 12.59
N LEU A 39 -0.14 2.72 12.67
CA LEU A 39 -1.04 2.53 13.81
C LEU A 39 -0.31 2.00 15.05
N LEU A 40 0.68 1.13 14.89
CA LEU A 40 1.53 0.67 15.99
C LEU A 40 2.34 1.83 16.58
N ALA A 41 2.87 2.72 15.72
CA ALA A 41 3.61 3.91 16.16
C ALA A 41 2.71 5.00 16.75
N TYR A 42 1.50 5.19 16.20
CA TYR A 42 0.56 6.25 16.59
C TYR A 42 -0.87 5.71 16.78
N PRO A 43 -1.13 4.93 17.83
CA PRO A 43 -2.41 4.24 18.04
C PRO A 43 -3.59 5.19 18.22
N SER A 44 -3.37 6.35 18.84
CA SER A 44 -4.38 7.38 19.09
C SER A 44 -4.74 8.21 17.84
N HIS A 45 -4.03 8.04 16.73
CA HIS A 45 -4.17 8.88 15.53
C HIS A 45 -4.55 8.08 14.28
N ALA A 46 -5.24 6.95 14.44
CA ALA A 46 -5.65 6.05 13.36
C ALA A 46 -6.23 6.76 12.12
N ARG A 47 -7.09 7.76 12.34
CA ARG A 47 -7.73 8.52 11.26
C ARG A 47 -6.72 9.39 10.47
N ARG A 48 -5.72 9.95 11.14
CA ARG A 48 -4.66 10.75 10.50
C ARG A 48 -3.70 9.86 9.71
N VAL A 49 -3.37 8.68 10.25
CA VAL A 49 -2.55 7.68 9.54
C VAL A 49 -3.26 7.23 8.26
N ALA A 50 -4.55 6.86 8.35
CA ALA A 50 -5.32 6.47 7.18
C ALA A 50 -5.39 7.58 6.12
N LEU A 51 -5.72 8.82 6.52
CA LEU A 51 -5.76 9.96 5.60
C LEU A 51 -4.39 10.25 4.96
N GLY A 52 -3.31 10.21 5.74
CA GLY A 52 -1.95 10.42 5.25
C GLY A 52 -1.54 9.37 4.22
N LEU A 53 -1.91 8.10 4.44
CA LEU A 53 -1.64 7.01 3.51
C LEU A 53 -2.48 7.13 2.23
N THR A 54 -3.77 7.50 2.32
CA THR A 54 -4.58 7.74 1.12
C THR A 54 -4.02 8.90 0.28
N LEU A 55 -3.57 9.99 0.92
CA LEU A 55 -2.90 11.10 0.23
C LEU A 55 -1.56 10.68 -0.39
N LEU A 56 -0.81 9.82 0.29
CA LEU A 56 0.43 9.26 -0.23
C LEU A 56 0.18 8.42 -1.50
N GLY A 57 -0.87 7.58 -1.52
CA GLY A 57 -1.28 6.81 -2.71
C GLY A 57 -1.61 7.71 -3.90
N ILE A 58 -2.39 8.78 -3.68
CA ILE A 58 -2.67 9.79 -4.72
C ILE A 58 -1.38 10.45 -5.22
N GLY A 59 -0.46 10.78 -4.30
CA GLY A 59 0.84 11.36 -4.65
C GLY A 59 1.70 10.43 -5.51
N ILE A 60 1.66 9.12 -5.23
CA ILE A 60 2.38 8.10 -6.01
C ILE A 60 1.77 7.98 -7.41
N GLU A 61 0.44 7.96 -7.54
CA GLU A 61 -0.20 7.94 -8.86
C GLU A 61 0.11 9.20 -9.69
N LEU A 62 0.10 10.37 -9.06
CA LEU A 62 0.47 11.62 -9.73
C LEU A 62 1.95 11.60 -10.15
N ALA A 63 2.84 11.10 -9.31
CA ALA A 63 4.25 10.94 -9.64
C ALA A 63 4.45 9.94 -10.80
N GLN A 64 3.68 8.85 -10.82
CA GLN A 64 3.67 7.89 -11.93
C GLN A 64 3.15 8.53 -13.22
N ALA A 65 2.06 9.27 -13.16
CA ALA A 65 1.49 9.99 -14.31
C ALA A 65 2.47 11.03 -14.88
N LEU A 66 3.14 11.79 -14.02
CA LEU A 66 4.16 12.78 -14.42
C LEU A 66 5.43 12.13 -14.97
N SER A 67 5.78 10.93 -14.49
CA SER A 67 6.96 10.21 -14.98
C SER A 67 6.77 9.72 -16.43
N GLY A 68 5.53 9.54 -16.90
CA GLY A 68 5.23 9.13 -18.28
C GLY A 68 5.53 7.65 -18.60
N TRP A 69 6.05 6.89 -17.63
CA TRP A 69 6.41 5.48 -17.80
C TRP A 69 5.21 4.51 -17.65
N ARG A 70 4.13 4.98 -17.03
CA ARG A 70 2.93 4.17 -16.76
C ARG A 70 1.70 5.06 -16.66
N HIS A 71 0.59 4.65 -17.28
CA HIS A 71 -0.70 5.30 -17.03
C HIS A 71 -1.10 4.99 -15.59
N GLY A 72 -1.37 6.02 -14.78
CA GLY A 72 -2.01 5.81 -13.48
C GLY A 72 -3.32 5.05 -13.71
N ASP A 73 -3.38 3.82 -13.20
CA ASP A 73 -4.58 3.00 -13.24
C ASP A 73 -5.31 3.26 -11.93
N TRP A 74 -6.53 3.78 -11.98
CA TRP A 74 -7.37 4.02 -10.79
C TRP A 74 -7.54 2.78 -9.91
N LEU A 75 -7.29 1.59 -10.46
CA LEU A 75 -7.26 0.33 -9.73
C LEU A 75 -6.06 0.21 -8.77
N ASP A 76 -4.96 0.92 -9.00
CA ASP A 76 -3.78 0.94 -8.12
C ASP A 76 -4.08 1.79 -6.87
N TRP A 77 -4.71 2.98 -7.01
CA TRP A 77 -5.25 3.71 -5.86
C TRP A 77 -6.35 2.97 -5.11
N LEU A 78 -7.20 2.22 -5.82
CA LEU A 78 -8.18 1.36 -5.16
C LEU A 78 -7.49 0.27 -4.33
N ALA A 79 -6.44 -0.36 -4.86
CA ALA A 79 -5.64 -1.35 -4.14
C ALA A 79 -4.98 -0.75 -2.88
N ASP A 80 -4.48 0.48 -2.96
CA ASP A 80 -3.93 1.21 -1.81
C ASP A 80 -4.99 1.48 -0.74
N CYS A 81 -6.17 1.95 -1.15
CA CYS A 81 -7.29 2.17 -0.22
C CYS A 81 -7.73 0.88 0.47
N VAL A 82 -7.79 -0.23 -0.27
CA VAL A 82 -8.09 -1.56 0.30
C VAL A 82 -6.99 -1.99 1.28
N GLY A 83 -5.72 -1.80 0.93
CA GLY A 83 -4.58 -2.08 1.81
C GLY A 83 -4.66 -1.32 3.13
N VAL A 84 -4.90 -0.01 3.07
CA VAL A 84 -5.08 0.83 4.27
C VAL A 84 -6.28 0.36 5.11
N ALA A 85 -7.42 0.09 4.48
CA ALA A 85 -8.62 -0.37 5.17
C ALA A 85 -8.39 -1.71 5.90
N LEU A 86 -7.74 -2.67 5.24
CA LEU A 86 -7.39 -3.96 5.83
C LEU A 86 -6.41 -3.79 6.99
N GLY A 87 -5.36 -2.98 6.83
CA GLY A 87 -4.40 -2.71 7.90
C GLY A 87 -5.03 -2.07 9.13
N VAL A 88 -5.95 -1.12 8.93
CA VAL A 88 -6.74 -0.52 10.03
C VAL A 88 -7.63 -1.56 10.70
N LEU A 89 -8.34 -2.38 9.93
CA LEU A 89 -9.25 -3.40 10.45
C LEU A 89 -8.49 -4.42 11.32
N VAL A 90 -7.35 -4.92 10.84
CA VAL A 90 -6.50 -5.87 11.57
C VAL A 90 -6.10 -5.32 12.94
N ILE A 91 -5.64 -4.07 12.98
CA ILE A 91 -5.22 -3.45 14.25
C ILE A 91 -6.41 -3.16 15.18
N GLN A 92 -7.55 -2.74 14.62
CA GLN A 92 -8.76 -2.50 15.42
C GLN A 92 -9.26 -3.79 16.06
N LEU A 93 -9.28 -4.90 15.31
CA LEU A 93 -9.63 -6.23 15.82
C LEU A 93 -8.62 -6.73 16.85
N TRP A 94 -7.33 -6.45 16.64
CA TRP A 94 -6.30 -6.83 17.60
C TRP A 94 -6.45 -6.08 18.92
N TRP A 95 -6.66 -4.76 18.89
CA TRP A 95 -6.91 -3.96 20.10
C TRP A 95 -8.25 -4.24 20.76
N SER A 96 -9.30 -4.60 20.01
CA SER A 96 -10.58 -4.99 20.61
C SER A 96 -10.47 -6.33 21.33
N LYS A 97 -9.63 -7.24 20.84
CA LYS A 97 -9.33 -8.52 21.49
C LYS A 97 -8.49 -8.33 22.76
N LEU A 98 -7.46 -7.47 22.71
CA LEU A 98 -6.62 -7.15 23.88
C LEU A 98 -7.43 -6.49 25.01
N ARG A 99 -8.44 -5.68 24.69
CA ARG A 99 -9.31 -5.03 25.69
C ARG A 99 -10.33 -5.94 26.36
N GLN A 100 -10.55 -7.15 25.85
CA GLN A 100 -11.50 -8.13 26.41
C GLN A 100 -10.84 -9.13 27.36
N THR A 101 -9.51 -9.13 27.44
CA THR A 101 -8.72 -10.01 28.31
C THR A 101 -8.34 -9.40 29.65
N ASP A 102 -8.73 -8.14 29.88
CA ASP A 102 -8.64 -7.42 31.16
C ASP A 102 -10.00 -7.46 31.89
#